data_AF-A0A0L9U0T5-F1
#
_entry.id   AF-A0A0L9U0T5-F1
#
_cell.length_a   1.000
_cell.length_b   1.000
_cell.length_c   1.000
_cell.angle_alpha   90.00
_cell.angle_beta   90.00
_cell.angle_gamma   90.00
#
_symmetry.space_group_name_H-M   'P 1'
#
loop_
_entity.id
_entity.type
_entity.pdbx_description
1 polymer ?
#
loop_
_entity_poly.entity_id
_entity_poly.type
_entity_poly.pdbx_seq_one_letter_code
_entity_poly.pdbx_strand_id
1 'polypeptide(L)'
;MKQFGVAPDVGIFTKLISAFPDRSVITKLLEEVLEDKEEKILVLIYNAVLTCYVNEEQVDEACRLLQMMIQSKFSDVQMDDFFKDKRLVFPNAASFSIVIDGLLTNGQLDLALSLFNDLKQFVGWPSVLIYNNLINGLCDYDRLDESRELLRDMKESEIEPTHFTYNSIYGCLCKRKDVVGAIDMLKVMRACGHEPWIKNSTLLVKELCDRGRAVEACDFLDSMVQLGFLPDIVSYSAAMGGLIKIQEVDRALNLLRDLCSRGHCPDVVAFNIVIRGLCKVNRVAEAEKLLDEIVVKGLCPSVVTYSLLIDSWSKSGSVDRAMSLLSKMSEEDREPNVVTYSTLVDGFCREERPDDALLVWKEMERKGCSPNRVAFMALIYGLCICKRPSAALHYLREMEQKEMKPDSFIYIALLSAFLSDMDLASAFEIFKEMVYSGFFPESHDKSYPVVMDAIDKFSKDHRTSSGMKVLSEEGKLPTHCLINVGL
;
A
#
# COMPACT_ATOMS: atom_id res chain seq x y z
N MET A 1 24.11 42.28 -31.30
CA MET A 1 25.39 42.34 -30.56
C MET A 1 26.55 42.75 -31.47
N LYS A 2 26.84 42.01 -32.55
CA LYS A 2 27.84 42.40 -33.57
C LYS A 2 27.60 43.80 -34.16
N GLN A 3 26.36 44.13 -34.54
CA GLN A 3 25.99 45.48 -35.00
C GLN A 3 26.22 46.60 -33.97
N PHE A 4 26.32 46.27 -32.68
CA PHE A 4 26.57 47.22 -31.59
C PHE A 4 28.00 47.13 -31.03
N GLY A 5 28.90 46.37 -31.68
CA GLY A 5 30.29 46.20 -31.24
C GLY A 5 30.47 45.42 -29.93
N VAL A 6 29.42 44.74 -29.44
CA VAL A 6 29.46 43.99 -28.18
C VAL A 6 29.83 42.53 -28.48
N ALA A 7 31.00 42.10 -28.02
CA ALA A 7 31.37 40.68 -27.99
C ALA A 7 30.51 39.97 -26.94
N PRO A 8 29.76 38.92 -27.27
CA PRO A 8 28.86 38.33 -26.30
C PRO A 8 29.65 37.49 -25.30
N ASP A 9 29.26 37.60 -24.03
CA ASP A 9 29.77 36.76 -22.96
C ASP A 9 29.39 35.29 -23.23
N VAL A 10 30.35 34.39 -23.01
CA VAL A 10 30.16 32.93 -23.11
C VAL A 10 28.99 32.48 -22.25
N GLY A 11 28.79 33.07 -21.07
CA GLY A 11 27.66 32.76 -20.19
C GLY A 11 26.29 33.19 -20.72
N ILE A 12 26.23 34.25 -21.54
CA ILE A 12 24.99 34.67 -22.23
C ILE A 12 24.71 33.73 -23.40
N PHE A 13 25.76 33.32 -24.12
CA PHE A 13 25.62 32.38 -25.22
C PHE A 13 25.16 30.99 -24.80
N THR A 14 25.76 30.43 -23.74
CA THR A 14 25.34 29.12 -23.23
C THR A 14 23.88 29.16 -22.76
N LYS A 15 23.45 30.26 -22.14
CA LYS A 15 22.04 30.48 -21.78
C LYS A 15 21.11 30.62 -22.98
N LEU A 16 21.54 31.31 -24.04
CA LEU A 16 20.76 31.43 -25.27
C LEU A 16 20.60 30.06 -25.95
N ILE A 17 21.67 29.27 -26.06
CA ILE A 17 21.61 27.90 -26.60
C ILE A 17 20.64 27.05 -25.76
N SER A 18 20.72 27.12 -24.43
CA SER A 18 19.79 26.39 -23.57
C SER A 18 18.32 26.86 -23.63
N ALA A 19 18.07 28.06 -24.15
CA ALA A 19 16.73 28.64 -24.24
C ALA A 19 16.07 28.46 -25.62
N PHE A 20 16.84 28.09 -26.65
CA PHE A 20 16.36 27.95 -28.03
C PHE A 20 16.72 26.55 -28.57
N PRO A 21 15.86 25.55 -28.40
CA PRO A 21 16.11 24.17 -28.83
C PRO A 21 16.01 23.93 -30.34
N ASP A 22 15.62 24.96 -31.12
CA ASP A 22 15.52 24.84 -32.57
C ASP A 22 16.92 24.61 -33.19
N ARG A 23 17.06 23.43 -33.81
CA ARG A 23 18.27 22.96 -34.47
C ARG A 23 18.81 23.96 -35.50
N SER A 24 17.93 24.68 -36.21
CA SER A 24 18.32 25.71 -37.18
C SER A 24 18.93 26.95 -36.53
N VAL A 25 18.48 27.29 -35.32
CA VAL A 25 18.94 28.45 -34.54
C VAL A 25 20.29 28.13 -33.88
N ILE A 26 20.44 26.95 -33.30
CA ILE A 26 21.71 26.48 -32.73
C ILE A 26 22.80 26.44 -33.81
N THR A 27 22.47 25.98 -35.02
CA THR A 27 23.43 25.89 -36.14
C THR A 27 23.94 27.27 -36.56
N LYS A 28 23.04 28.25 -36.70
CA LYS A 28 23.40 29.65 -37.00
C LYS A 28 24.19 30.31 -35.87
N LEU A 29 23.84 30.02 -34.63
CA LEU A 29 24.57 30.52 -33.46
C LEU A 29 25.99 29.96 -33.39
N LEU A 30 26.17 28.67 -33.72
CA LEU A 30 27.49 28.06 -33.79
C LEU A 30 28.32 28.67 -34.93
N GLU A 31 27.76 28.81 -36.14
CA GLU A 31 28.45 29.42 -37.29
C GLU A 31 28.97 30.84 -36.99
N GLU A 32 28.20 31.63 -36.25
CA GLU A 32 28.56 33.03 -35.92
C GLU A 32 29.62 33.17 -34.81
N VAL A 33 29.87 32.12 -34.03
CA VAL A 33 30.73 32.14 -32.82
C VAL A 33 32.03 31.35 -33.00
N LEU A 34 32.09 30.44 -33.98
CA LEU A 34 33.23 29.55 -34.22
C LEU A 34 34.47 30.26 -34.80
N GLU A 35 34.35 31.50 -35.26
CA GLU A 35 35.49 32.30 -35.71
C GLU A 35 36.23 32.91 -34.50
N ASP A 36 37.50 32.51 -34.33
CA ASP A 36 38.50 33.16 -33.46
C ASP A 36 38.35 32.98 -31.92
N LYS A 37 37.75 31.87 -31.46
CA LYS A 37 37.65 31.52 -30.02
C LYS A 37 38.66 30.47 -29.56
N GLU A 38 39.07 30.57 -28.29
CA GLU A 38 39.90 29.56 -27.61
C GLU A 38 39.17 28.21 -27.49
N GLU A 39 39.91 27.11 -27.58
CA GLU A 39 39.35 25.75 -27.55
C GLU A 39 38.55 25.45 -26.28
N LYS A 40 38.98 26.00 -25.13
CA LYS A 40 38.25 25.87 -23.86
C LYS A 40 36.85 26.47 -23.91
N ILE A 41 36.69 27.60 -24.61
CA ILE A 41 35.40 28.27 -24.78
C ILE A 41 34.50 27.47 -25.72
N LEU A 42 35.08 26.92 -26.79
CA LEU A 42 34.36 26.05 -27.72
C LEU A 42 33.81 24.81 -27.02
N VAL A 43 34.58 24.15 -26.14
CA VAL A 43 34.08 22.98 -25.37
C VAL A 43 32.88 23.36 -24.48
N LEU A 44 32.88 24.54 -23.86
CA LEU A 44 31.73 25.01 -23.07
C LEU A 44 30.48 25.24 -23.92
N ILE A 45 30.66 25.78 -25.13
CA ILE A 45 29.56 25.99 -26.09
C ILE A 45 29.01 24.63 -26.56
N TYR A 46 29.87 23.69 -26.94
CA TYR A 46 29.44 22.34 -27.30
C TYR A 46 28.76 21.62 -26.14
N ASN A 47 29.21 21.79 -24.90
CA ASN A 47 28.53 21.25 -23.71
C ASN A 47 27.11 21.82 -23.57
N ALA A 48 26.91 23.12 -23.81
CA ALA A 48 25.57 23.72 -23.79
C ALA A 48 24.66 23.14 -24.89
N VAL A 49 25.21 22.84 -26.07
CA VAL A 49 24.48 22.17 -27.16
C VAL A 49 24.13 20.74 -26.78
N LEU A 50 25.07 19.97 -26.20
CA LEU A 50 24.82 18.62 -25.71
C LEU A 50 23.73 18.62 -24.64
N THR A 51 23.76 19.55 -23.68
CA THR A 51 22.70 19.71 -22.67
C THR A 51 21.35 20.01 -23.32
N CYS A 52 21.33 20.86 -24.34
CA CYS A 52 20.12 21.17 -25.08
C CYS A 52 19.54 19.92 -25.76
N TYR A 53 20.36 19.12 -26.44
CA TYR A 53 19.89 17.89 -27.07
C TYR A 53 19.39 16.85 -26.07
N VAL A 54 20.06 16.71 -24.92
CA VAL A 54 19.59 15.81 -23.85
C VAL A 54 18.26 16.27 -23.26
N ASN A 55 18.08 17.58 -23.01
CA ASN A 55 16.83 18.13 -22.47
C ASN A 55 15.63 17.99 -23.42
N GLU A 56 15.87 18.00 -24.73
CA GLU A 56 14.85 17.81 -25.76
C GLU A 56 14.62 16.32 -26.12
N GLU A 57 15.14 15.40 -25.29
CA GLU A 57 15.06 13.94 -25.49
C GLU A 57 15.75 13.44 -26.79
N GLN A 58 16.59 14.27 -27.44
CA GLN A 58 17.34 13.96 -28.67
C GLN A 58 18.72 13.36 -28.36
N VAL A 59 18.74 12.31 -27.54
CA VAL A 59 20.00 11.73 -27.03
C VAL A 59 20.85 11.07 -28.12
N ASP A 60 20.24 10.52 -29.18
CA ASP A 60 20.98 9.97 -30.33
C ASP A 60 21.79 11.06 -31.05
N GLU A 61 21.27 12.29 -31.12
CA GLU A 61 21.95 13.43 -31.73
C GLU A 61 23.09 13.94 -30.85
N ALA A 62 22.87 13.95 -29.52
CA ALA A 62 23.91 14.26 -28.56
C ALA A 62 25.07 13.24 -28.64
N CYS A 63 24.76 11.95 -28.80
CA CYS A 63 25.75 10.89 -28.99
C CYS A 63 26.54 11.06 -30.29
N ARG A 64 25.86 11.34 -31.40
CA ARG A 64 26.52 11.64 -32.68
C ARG A 64 27.48 12.83 -32.53
N LEU A 65 27.01 13.95 -31.97
CA LEU A 65 27.85 15.12 -31.78
C LEU A 65 29.08 14.82 -30.91
N LEU A 66 28.90 14.07 -29.80
CA LEU A 66 30.02 13.68 -28.95
C LEU A 66 31.02 12.77 -29.68
N GLN A 67 30.54 11.78 -30.45
CA GLN A 67 31.39 10.90 -31.25
C GLN A 67 32.20 11.68 -32.28
N MET A 68 31.59 12.67 -32.94
CA MET A 68 32.29 13.57 -33.86
C MET A 68 33.35 14.42 -33.14
N MET A 69 33.05 14.91 -31.93
CA MET A 69 34.03 15.60 -31.10
C MET A 69 35.20 14.69 -30.70
N ILE A 70 34.98 13.41 -30.39
CA ILE A 70 36.05 12.43 -30.09
C ILE A 70 36.93 12.22 -31.32
N GLN A 71 36.32 12.08 -32.49
CA GLN A 71 37.02 11.86 -33.77
C GLN A 71 37.86 13.06 -34.22
N SER A 72 37.62 14.28 -33.69
CA SER A 72 38.46 15.47 -33.97
C SER A 72 39.94 15.28 -33.64
N LYS A 73 40.29 14.32 -32.77
CA LYS A 73 41.67 13.97 -32.39
C LYS A 73 42.34 12.98 -33.35
N PHE A 74 41.55 12.24 -34.14
CA PHE A 74 42.00 11.18 -35.04
C PHE A 74 41.61 11.59 -36.46
N SER A 75 42.44 12.44 -37.07
CA SER A 75 42.28 12.87 -38.46
C SER A 75 42.07 11.67 -39.38
N ASP A 76 41.03 11.75 -40.22
CA ASP A 76 40.59 10.84 -41.29
C ASP A 76 39.64 9.70 -40.90
N VAL A 77 38.31 9.95 -40.96
CA VAL A 77 37.30 9.16 -41.70
C VAL A 77 36.01 10.02 -41.89
N GLN A 78 35.28 9.73 -42.99
CA GLN A 78 34.10 10.44 -43.53
C GLN A 78 33.09 10.98 -42.51
N MET A 79 33.04 12.31 -42.47
CA MET A 79 32.04 13.13 -41.77
C MET A 79 30.68 13.09 -42.48
N ASP A 80 29.61 13.11 -41.69
CA ASP A 80 28.25 13.43 -42.16
C ASP A 80 28.23 14.85 -42.74
N ASP A 81 27.42 15.12 -43.77
CA ASP A 81 27.43 16.38 -44.55
C ASP A 81 27.17 17.65 -43.71
N PHE A 82 26.69 17.48 -42.46
CA PHE A 82 26.21 18.55 -41.59
C PHE A 82 27.30 19.32 -40.81
N PHE A 83 28.49 18.72 -40.60
CA PHE A 83 29.57 19.31 -39.78
C PHE A 83 30.91 19.41 -40.52
N LYS A 84 30.95 19.10 -41.82
CA LYS A 84 32.17 19.05 -42.65
C LYS A 84 33.08 20.28 -42.56
N ASP A 85 32.54 21.46 -42.28
CA ASP A 85 33.27 22.73 -42.26
C ASP A 85 33.47 23.37 -40.86
N LYS A 86 33.23 22.66 -39.75
CA LYS A 86 33.27 23.25 -38.39
C LYS A 86 34.51 22.84 -37.59
N ARG A 87 35.12 23.79 -36.88
CA ARG A 87 36.23 23.54 -35.93
C ARG A 87 35.73 22.76 -34.71
N LEU A 88 35.74 21.43 -34.80
CA LEU A 88 35.44 20.54 -33.68
C LEU A 88 36.59 20.57 -32.67
N VAL A 89 36.24 20.46 -31.39
CA VAL A 89 37.19 20.39 -30.28
C VAL A 89 37.01 19.10 -29.51
N PHE A 90 38.12 18.59 -28.98
CA PHE A 90 38.12 17.35 -28.22
C PHE A 90 37.30 17.50 -26.92
N PRO A 91 36.40 16.55 -26.60
CA PRO A 91 35.49 16.67 -25.48
C PRO A 91 36.22 16.55 -24.14
N ASN A 92 35.67 17.17 -23.10
CA ASN A 92 36.16 17.03 -21.73
C ASN A 92 35.25 16.12 -20.91
N ALA A 93 35.61 15.84 -19.66
CA ALA A 93 34.82 14.98 -18.78
C ALA A 93 33.36 15.45 -18.61
N ALA A 94 33.09 16.76 -18.67
CA ALA A 94 31.73 17.29 -18.59
C ALA A 94 30.92 16.99 -19.86
N SER A 95 31.53 17.02 -21.05
CA SER A 95 30.89 16.63 -22.31
C SER A 95 30.38 15.18 -22.25
N PHE A 96 31.23 14.25 -21.80
CA PHE A 96 30.86 12.86 -21.60
C PHE A 96 29.79 12.71 -20.52
N SER A 97 29.92 13.42 -19.39
CA SER A 97 28.95 13.36 -18.29
C SER A 97 27.53 13.73 -18.75
N ILE A 98 27.39 14.77 -19.57
CA ILE A 98 26.07 15.22 -20.07
C ILE A 98 25.41 14.13 -20.91
N VAL A 99 26.16 13.54 -21.85
CA VAL A 99 25.62 12.52 -22.76
C VAL A 99 25.37 11.20 -22.03
N ILE A 100 26.27 10.78 -21.14
CA ILE A 100 26.08 9.59 -20.30
C ILE A 100 24.82 9.75 -19.44
N ASP A 101 24.60 10.91 -18.83
CA ASP A 101 23.39 11.17 -18.02
C ASP A 101 22.12 11.07 -18.87
N GLY A 102 22.10 11.67 -20.06
CA GLY A 102 21.00 11.55 -21.01
C GLY A 102 20.74 10.11 -21.50
N LEU A 103 21.79 9.33 -21.69
CA LEU A 103 21.67 7.91 -22.04
C LEU A 103 21.09 7.08 -20.91
N LEU A 104 21.48 7.37 -19.67
CA LEU A 104 20.96 6.72 -18.48
C LEU A 104 19.47 7.01 -18.29
N THR A 105 19.03 8.26 -18.50
CA THR A 105 17.61 8.63 -18.42
C THR A 105 16.77 7.96 -19.52
N ASN A 106 17.36 7.72 -20.70
CA ASN A 106 16.70 7.03 -21.81
C ASN A 106 16.84 5.50 -21.77
N GLY A 107 17.51 4.94 -20.76
CA GLY A 107 17.71 3.50 -20.60
C GLY A 107 18.69 2.85 -21.57
N GLN A 108 19.48 3.63 -22.31
CA GLN A 108 20.51 3.16 -23.25
C GLN A 108 21.84 2.86 -22.53
N LEU A 109 21.79 1.89 -21.61
CA LEU A 109 22.89 1.59 -20.68
C LEU A 109 24.18 1.09 -21.34
N ASP A 110 24.07 0.25 -22.38
CA ASP A 110 25.25 -0.32 -23.04
C ASP A 110 26.08 0.77 -23.75
N LEU A 111 25.39 1.75 -24.35
CA LEU A 111 26.03 2.90 -24.98
C LEU A 111 26.62 3.84 -23.93
N ALA A 112 25.97 4.00 -22.77
CA ALA A 112 26.51 4.76 -21.66
C ALA A 112 27.82 4.14 -21.12
N LEU A 113 27.87 2.80 -21.00
CA LEU A 113 29.06 2.06 -20.61
C LEU A 113 30.17 2.12 -21.66
N SER A 114 29.84 2.06 -22.95
CA SER A 114 30.85 2.21 -24.00
C SER A 114 31.48 3.61 -23.98
N LEU A 115 30.67 4.66 -23.85
CA LEU A 115 31.16 6.04 -23.73
C LEU A 115 31.96 6.27 -22.45
N PHE A 116 31.64 5.55 -21.37
CA PHE A 116 32.43 5.57 -20.15
C PHE A 116 33.83 4.97 -20.37
N ASN A 117 33.94 3.86 -21.11
CA ASN A 117 35.23 3.28 -21.48
C ASN A 117 36.03 4.23 -22.39
N ASP A 118 35.36 4.90 -23.35
CA ASP A 118 35.98 5.93 -24.19
C ASP A 118 36.50 7.11 -23.33
N LEU A 119 35.73 7.54 -22.33
CA LEU A 119 36.16 8.58 -21.39
C LEU A 119 37.44 8.15 -20.65
N LYS A 120 37.52 6.91 -20.15
CA LYS A 120 38.73 6.40 -19.49
C LYS A 120 39.92 6.33 -20.46
N GLN A 121 39.70 5.90 -21.69
CA GLN A 121 40.75 5.74 -22.69
C GLN A 121 41.30 7.09 -23.16
N PHE A 122 40.44 8.07 -23.43
CA PHE A 122 40.85 9.30 -24.12
C PHE A 122 41.03 10.52 -23.23
N VAL A 123 40.35 10.58 -22.07
CA VAL A 123 40.39 11.71 -21.12
C VAL A 123 41.09 11.35 -19.82
N GLY A 124 40.94 10.12 -19.32
CA GLY A 124 41.75 9.53 -18.26
C GLY A 124 41.10 9.48 -16.87
N TRP A 125 40.51 10.58 -16.37
CA TRP A 125 40.04 10.65 -14.98
C TRP A 125 38.52 10.91 -14.92
N PRO A 126 37.68 9.86 -14.83
CA PRO A 126 36.26 10.04 -14.60
C PRO A 126 36.01 10.69 -13.24
N SER A 127 34.99 11.55 -13.16
CA SER A 127 34.60 12.15 -11.90
C SER A 127 33.78 11.17 -11.05
N VAL A 128 33.76 11.40 -9.73
CA VAL A 128 32.88 10.68 -8.79
C VAL A 128 31.41 10.71 -9.24
N LEU A 129 30.97 11.81 -9.86
CA LEU A 129 29.61 11.99 -10.35
C LEU A 129 29.25 10.99 -11.46
N ILE A 130 30.16 10.77 -12.42
CA ILE A 130 29.90 9.85 -13.55
C ILE A 130 29.78 8.41 -13.05
N TYR A 131 30.67 7.98 -12.15
CA TYR A 131 30.56 6.67 -11.50
C TYR A 131 29.24 6.52 -10.75
N ASN A 132 28.87 7.52 -9.95
CA ASN A 132 27.62 7.50 -9.18
C ASN A 132 26.38 7.40 -10.08
N ASN A 133 26.33 8.18 -11.15
CA ASN A 133 25.19 8.16 -12.07
C ASN A 133 25.11 6.82 -12.80
N LEU A 134 26.22 6.28 -13.30
CA LEU A 134 26.26 4.96 -13.95
C LEU A 134 25.86 3.84 -12.99
N ILE A 135 26.44 3.79 -11.80
CA ILE A 135 26.09 2.79 -10.78
C ILE A 135 24.61 2.88 -10.43
N ASN A 136 24.07 4.09 -10.24
CA ASN A 136 22.65 4.28 -9.95
C ASN A 136 21.75 3.83 -11.12
N GLY A 137 22.08 4.23 -12.35
CA GLY A 137 21.34 3.83 -13.55
C GLY A 137 21.34 2.30 -13.73
N LEU A 138 22.50 1.65 -13.62
CA LEU A 138 22.58 0.19 -13.66
C LEU A 138 21.75 -0.47 -12.54
N CYS A 139 21.75 0.11 -11.34
CA CYS A 139 20.95 -0.38 -10.22
C CYS A 139 19.44 -0.22 -10.44
N ASP A 140 19.00 0.82 -11.14
CA ASP A 140 17.59 1.05 -11.47
C ASP A 140 17.06 0.09 -12.55
N TYR A 141 17.93 -0.37 -13.45
CA TYR A 141 17.62 -1.37 -14.48
C TYR A 141 18.03 -2.81 -14.12
N ASP A 142 18.33 -3.06 -12.86
CA ASP A 142 18.63 -4.40 -12.37
C ASP A 142 19.89 -5.05 -13.01
N ARG A 143 20.97 -4.27 -13.19
CA ARG A 143 22.30 -4.73 -13.67
C ARG A 143 23.35 -4.67 -12.54
N LEU A 144 23.15 -5.46 -11.49
CA LEU A 144 23.98 -5.45 -10.28
C LEU A 144 25.43 -5.89 -10.48
N ASP A 145 25.70 -6.85 -11.36
CA ASP A 145 27.06 -7.37 -11.54
C ASP A 145 27.99 -6.31 -12.12
N GLU A 146 27.50 -5.56 -13.11
CA GLU A 146 28.19 -4.44 -13.73
C GLU A 146 28.30 -3.24 -12.78
N SER A 147 27.29 -2.99 -11.94
CA SER A 147 27.40 -1.93 -10.93
C SER A 147 28.45 -2.26 -9.86
N ARG A 148 28.62 -3.55 -9.52
CA ARG A 148 29.71 -4.03 -8.66
C ARG A 148 31.07 -3.97 -9.35
N GLU A 149 31.14 -4.23 -10.65
CA GLU A 149 32.36 -4.04 -11.45
C GLU A 149 32.79 -2.58 -11.45
N LEU A 150 31.87 -1.64 -11.72
CA LEU A 150 32.16 -0.21 -11.65
C LEU A 150 32.58 0.25 -10.26
N LEU A 151 32.01 -0.31 -9.18
CA LEU A 151 32.47 -0.02 -7.83
C LEU A 151 33.90 -0.51 -7.58
N ARG A 152 34.28 -1.68 -8.10
CA ARG A 152 35.68 -2.18 -8.00
C ARG A 152 36.62 -1.29 -8.80
N ASP A 153 36.25 -0.97 -10.03
CA ASP A 153 37.01 -0.10 -10.92
C ASP A 153 37.20 1.32 -10.34
N MET A 154 36.18 1.87 -9.68
CA MET A 154 36.25 3.14 -8.96
C MET A 154 37.31 3.10 -7.83
N LYS A 155 37.33 2.00 -7.05
CA LYS A 155 38.31 1.80 -5.96
C LYS A 155 39.73 1.59 -6.48
N GLU A 156 39.89 0.82 -7.55
CA GLU A 156 41.18 0.57 -8.22
C GLU A 156 41.76 1.83 -8.85
N SER A 157 40.90 2.76 -9.27
CA SER A 157 41.27 4.08 -9.79
C SER A 157 41.55 5.11 -8.67
N GLU A 158 41.65 4.69 -7.41
CA GLU A 158 41.85 5.54 -6.22
C GLU A 158 40.77 6.62 -6.02
N ILE A 159 39.57 6.42 -6.56
CA ILE A 159 38.44 7.32 -6.38
C ILE A 159 37.59 6.79 -5.22
N GLU A 160 37.47 7.56 -4.14
CA GLU A 160 36.71 7.15 -2.97
C GLU A 160 35.20 7.05 -3.27
N PRO A 161 34.58 5.87 -3.11
CA PRO A 161 33.14 5.74 -3.25
C PRO A 161 32.41 6.54 -2.18
N THR A 162 31.28 7.11 -2.56
CA THR A 162 30.49 7.97 -1.68
C THR A 162 29.38 7.18 -0.98
N HIS A 163 28.79 7.81 0.03
CA HIS A 163 27.56 7.34 0.65
C HIS A 163 26.44 7.04 -0.37
N PHE A 164 26.34 7.83 -1.45
CA PHE A 164 25.37 7.59 -2.52
C PHE A 164 25.68 6.31 -3.30
N THR A 165 26.95 6.08 -3.65
CA THR A 165 27.42 4.91 -4.40
C THR A 165 27.00 3.60 -3.73
N TYR A 166 27.28 3.48 -2.44
CA TYR A 166 26.91 2.27 -1.68
C TYR A 166 25.40 2.14 -1.51
N ASN A 167 24.68 3.25 -1.30
CA ASN A 167 23.22 3.23 -1.14
C ASN A 167 22.47 2.88 -2.43
N SER A 168 22.99 3.22 -3.62
CA SER A 168 22.43 2.78 -4.90
C SER A 168 22.48 1.27 -5.05
N ILE A 169 23.64 0.66 -4.79
CA ILE A 169 23.81 -0.81 -4.86
C ILE A 169 23.01 -1.51 -3.75
N TYR A 170 23.04 -0.99 -2.52
CA TYR A 170 22.22 -1.49 -1.42
C TYR A 170 20.72 -1.43 -1.76
N GLY A 171 20.24 -0.33 -2.33
CA GLY A 171 18.87 -0.18 -2.78
C GLY A 171 18.48 -1.20 -3.85
N CYS A 172 19.38 -1.48 -4.81
CA CYS A 172 19.19 -2.53 -5.82
C CYS A 172 19.03 -3.91 -5.17
N LEU A 173 19.91 -4.27 -4.23
CA LEU A 173 19.85 -5.53 -3.48
C LEU A 173 18.53 -5.67 -2.70
N CYS A 174 18.08 -4.59 -2.05
CA CYS A 174 16.79 -4.54 -1.37
C CYS A 174 15.61 -4.76 -2.34
N LYS A 175 15.61 -4.12 -3.51
CA LYS A 175 14.58 -4.31 -4.56
C LYS A 175 14.55 -5.76 -5.06
N ARG A 176 15.72 -6.41 -5.20
CA ARG A 176 15.86 -7.83 -5.59
C ARG A 176 15.43 -8.83 -4.51
N LYS A 177 15.30 -8.40 -3.25
CA LYS A 177 15.13 -9.27 -2.09
C LYS A 177 16.33 -10.19 -1.82
N ASP A 178 17.52 -9.76 -2.23
CA ASP A 178 18.76 -10.45 -1.92
C ASP A 178 19.21 -10.05 -0.50
N VAL A 179 18.73 -10.78 0.51
CA VAL A 179 19.01 -10.51 1.92
C VAL A 179 20.48 -10.71 2.24
N VAL A 180 21.09 -11.77 1.69
CA VAL A 180 22.51 -12.09 1.92
C VAL A 180 23.38 -10.98 1.33
N GLY A 181 23.15 -10.61 0.07
CA GLY A 181 23.85 -9.52 -0.57
C GLY A 181 23.63 -8.17 0.13
N ALA A 182 22.41 -7.89 0.60
CA ALA A 182 22.12 -6.69 1.38
C ALA A 182 22.93 -6.64 2.69
N ILE A 183 23.00 -7.73 3.45
CA ILE A 183 23.80 -7.83 4.68
C ILE A 183 25.29 -7.65 4.39
N ASP A 184 25.81 -8.27 3.32
CA ASP A 184 27.22 -8.12 2.94
C ASP A 184 27.54 -6.67 2.53
N MET A 185 26.61 -5.99 1.84
CA MET A 185 26.75 -4.57 1.56
C MET A 185 26.73 -3.72 2.83
N LEU A 186 25.85 -4.02 3.80
CA LEU A 186 25.85 -3.34 5.10
C LEU A 186 27.18 -3.47 5.84
N LYS A 187 27.83 -4.64 5.79
CA LYS A 187 29.18 -4.83 6.36
C LYS A 187 30.21 -3.92 5.69
N VAL A 188 30.18 -3.84 4.35
CA VAL A 188 31.07 -2.95 3.57
C VAL A 188 30.81 -1.49 3.93
N MET A 189 29.54 -1.06 3.99
CA MET A 189 29.15 0.29 4.38
C MET A 189 29.65 0.64 5.78
N ARG A 190 29.52 -0.27 6.74
CA ARG A 190 30.05 -0.08 8.10
C ARG A 190 31.57 0.09 8.11
N ALA A 191 32.30 -0.74 7.37
CA ALA A 191 33.76 -0.66 7.26
C ALA A 191 34.22 0.66 6.63
N CYS A 192 33.43 1.22 5.71
CA CYS A 192 33.70 2.50 5.06
C CYS A 192 33.11 3.71 5.81
N GLY A 193 32.42 3.52 6.94
CA GLY A 193 31.83 4.61 7.72
C GLY A 193 30.59 5.26 7.07
N HIS A 194 29.86 4.53 6.23
CA HIS A 194 28.63 4.99 5.60
C HIS A 194 27.39 4.32 6.19
N GLU A 195 26.27 5.05 6.22
CA GLU A 195 25.00 4.55 6.74
C GLU A 195 24.04 4.12 5.62
N PRO A 196 23.24 3.07 5.82
CA PRO A 196 22.19 2.69 4.89
C PRO A 196 21.00 3.65 4.98
N TRP A 197 20.41 3.97 3.83
CA TRP A 197 19.14 4.65 3.79
C TRP A 197 18.03 3.76 4.34
N ILE A 198 17.41 4.23 5.43
CA ILE A 198 16.31 3.55 6.13
C ILE A 198 15.22 3.08 5.16
N LYS A 199 14.85 3.92 4.17
CA LYS A 199 13.82 3.59 3.17
C LYS A 199 14.08 2.27 2.43
N ASN A 200 15.35 1.95 2.13
CA ASN A 200 15.72 0.74 1.40
C ASN A 200 15.59 -0.49 2.31
N SER A 201 16.01 -0.38 3.57
CA SER A 201 15.81 -1.42 4.59
C SER A 201 14.32 -1.69 4.83
N THR A 202 13.51 -0.65 4.98
CA THR A 202 12.06 -0.77 5.16
C THR A 202 11.38 -1.43 3.95
N LEU A 203 11.82 -1.09 2.73
CA LEU A 203 11.33 -1.71 1.50
C LEU A 203 11.59 -3.21 1.48
N LEU A 204 12.83 -3.63 1.79
CA LEU A 204 13.20 -5.04 1.84
C LEU A 204 12.34 -5.80 2.86
N VAL A 205 12.18 -5.26 4.07
CA VAL A 205 11.38 -5.88 5.12
C VAL A 205 9.91 -6.03 4.71
N LYS A 206 9.30 -4.99 4.14
CA LYS A 206 7.91 -5.03 3.65
C LYS A 206 7.73 -6.11 2.59
N GLU A 207 8.60 -6.14 1.59
CA GLU A 207 8.52 -7.10 0.49
C GLU A 207 8.74 -8.55 0.94
N LEU A 208 9.66 -8.80 1.88
CA LEU A 208 9.83 -10.11 2.50
C LEU A 208 8.57 -10.55 3.25
N CYS A 209 7.96 -9.64 4.02
CA CYS A 209 6.74 -9.92 4.78
C CYS A 209 5.54 -10.22 3.86
N ASP A 210 5.40 -9.48 2.75
CA ASP A 210 4.31 -9.70 1.79
C ASP A 210 4.42 -11.04 1.05
N ARG A 211 5.63 -11.63 0.99
CA ARG A 211 5.88 -12.99 0.48
C ARG A 211 5.81 -14.08 1.55
N GLY A 212 5.42 -13.74 2.79
CA GLY A 212 5.38 -14.69 3.90
C GLY A 212 6.76 -15.04 4.49
N ARG A 213 7.84 -14.35 4.07
CA ARG A 213 9.21 -14.52 4.61
C ARG A 213 9.47 -13.59 5.80
N ALA A 214 8.49 -13.45 6.71
CA ALA A 214 8.57 -12.51 7.82
C ALA A 214 9.65 -12.86 8.85
N VAL A 215 9.98 -14.16 8.99
CA VAL A 215 11.06 -14.65 9.85
C VAL A 215 12.41 -14.10 9.40
N GLU A 216 12.72 -14.25 8.12
CA GLU A 216 13.95 -13.75 7.52
C GLU A 216 14.02 -12.21 7.56
N ALA A 217 12.87 -11.54 7.46
CA ALA A 217 12.81 -10.09 7.66
C ALA A 217 13.22 -9.67 9.08
N CYS A 218 12.87 -10.47 10.11
CA CYS A 218 13.33 -10.24 11.48
C CYS A 218 14.83 -10.50 11.62
N ASP A 219 15.33 -11.61 11.07
CA ASP A 219 16.75 -11.96 11.11
C ASP A 219 17.61 -10.89 10.41
N PHE A 220 17.10 -10.30 9.33
CA PHE A 220 17.71 -9.16 8.66
C PHE A 220 17.77 -7.92 9.56
N LEU A 221 16.67 -7.58 10.27
CA LEU A 221 16.65 -6.47 11.21
C LEU A 221 17.63 -6.68 12.37
N ASP A 222 17.71 -7.89 12.92
CA ASP A 222 18.68 -8.24 13.96
C ASP A 222 20.13 -8.13 13.45
N SER A 223 20.38 -8.58 12.21
CA SER A 223 21.70 -8.43 11.56
C SER A 223 22.07 -6.94 11.39
N MET A 224 21.11 -6.10 11.01
CA MET A 224 21.31 -4.65 10.88
C MET A 224 21.69 -4.01 12.23
N VAL A 225 21.03 -4.41 13.32
CA VAL A 225 21.36 -3.98 14.69
C VAL A 225 22.75 -4.47 15.13
N GLN A 226 23.10 -5.73 14.85
CA GLN A 226 24.43 -6.28 15.15
C GLN A 226 25.56 -5.54 14.42
N LEU A 227 25.29 -5.03 13.22
CA LEU A 227 26.23 -4.20 12.46
C LEU A 227 26.29 -2.74 12.95
N GLY A 228 25.48 -2.39 13.95
CA GLY A 228 25.44 -1.06 14.56
C GLY A 228 24.58 -0.04 13.81
N PHE A 229 23.67 -0.49 12.95
CA PHE A 229 22.68 0.36 12.30
C PHE A 229 21.34 0.25 13.03
N LEU A 230 20.58 1.35 13.10
CA LEU A 230 19.30 1.40 13.79
C LEU A 230 18.14 1.31 12.78
N PRO A 231 17.40 0.20 12.72
CA PRO A 231 16.18 0.15 11.93
C PRO A 231 15.10 1.05 12.52
N ASP A 232 14.19 1.53 11.69
CA ASP A 232 13.09 2.36 12.13
C ASP A 232 11.88 1.53 12.62
N ILE A 233 11.01 2.19 13.39
CA ILE A 233 9.77 1.59 13.91
C ILE A 233 8.88 1.10 12.77
N VAL A 234 8.91 1.76 11.60
CA VAL A 234 8.11 1.35 10.43
C VAL A 234 8.55 -0.02 9.92
N SER A 235 9.86 -0.31 9.88
CA SER A 235 10.37 -1.63 9.50
C SER A 235 9.96 -2.69 10.51
N TYR A 236 10.08 -2.41 11.81
CA TYR A 236 9.63 -3.34 12.84
C TYR A 236 8.12 -3.59 12.81
N SER A 237 7.31 -2.55 12.59
CA SER A 237 5.87 -2.68 12.42
C SER A 237 5.49 -3.51 11.20
N ALA A 238 6.23 -3.35 10.08
CA ALA A 238 6.05 -4.20 8.91
C ALA A 238 6.39 -5.67 9.23
N ALA A 239 7.51 -5.93 9.93
CA ALA A 239 7.90 -7.27 10.37
C ALA A 239 6.87 -7.90 11.32
N MET A 240 6.40 -7.18 12.34
CA MET A 240 5.32 -7.62 13.23
C MET A 240 4.05 -7.96 12.44
N GLY A 241 3.66 -7.10 11.50
CA GLY A 241 2.50 -7.35 10.63
C GLY A 241 2.67 -8.60 9.77
N GLY A 242 3.88 -8.82 9.23
CA GLY A 242 4.26 -10.03 8.51
C GLY A 242 4.16 -11.29 9.37
N LEU A 243 4.68 -11.25 10.60
CA LEU A 243 4.59 -12.36 11.56
C LEU A 243 3.13 -12.72 11.89
N ILE A 244 2.27 -11.71 12.09
CA ILE A 244 0.83 -11.95 12.30
C ILE A 244 0.17 -12.59 11.06
N LYS A 245 0.58 -12.23 9.83
CA LYS A 245 0.05 -12.86 8.60
C LYS A 245 0.40 -14.35 8.52
N ILE A 246 1.58 -14.76 8.99
CA ILE A 246 2.02 -16.17 9.04
C ILE A 246 1.63 -16.89 10.33
N GLN A 247 0.75 -16.29 11.17
CA GLN A 247 0.25 -16.82 12.44
C GLN A 247 1.32 -17.00 13.55
N GLU A 248 2.49 -16.39 13.40
CA GLU A 248 3.57 -16.38 14.40
C GLU A 248 3.36 -15.27 15.45
N VAL A 249 2.23 -15.32 16.16
CA VAL A 249 1.79 -14.25 17.07
C VAL A 249 2.74 -14.04 18.25
N ASP A 250 3.28 -15.13 18.81
CA ASP A 250 4.24 -15.05 19.93
C ASP A 250 5.55 -14.37 19.53
N ARG A 251 6.02 -14.61 18.31
CA ARG A 251 7.21 -13.93 17.79
C ARG A 251 6.96 -12.43 17.63
N ALA A 252 5.78 -12.04 17.13
CA ALA A 252 5.43 -10.63 16.99
C ALA A 252 5.33 -9.93 18.36
N LEU A 253 4.75 -10.59 19.36
CA LEU A 253 4.66 -10.09 20.73
C LEU A 253 6.05 -9.93 21.38
N ASN A 254 6.92 -10.93 21.21
CA ASN A 254 8.29 -10.88 21.73
C ASN A 254 9.10 -9.76 21.05
N LEU A 255 8.92 -9.57 19.75
CA LEU A 255 9.55 -8.47 19.01
C LEU A 255 9.11 -7.11 19.55
N LEU A 256 7.81 -6.89 19.79
CA LEU A 256 7.32 -5.65 20.40
C LEU A 256 7.94 -5.38 21.78
N ARG A 257 8.02 -6.42 22.62
CA ARG A 257 8.61 -6.31 23.97
C ARG A 257 10.12 -6.06 23.95
N ASP A 258 10.83 -6.70 23.04
CA ASP A 258 12.26 -6.48 22.82
C ASP A 258 12.55 -5.05 22.31
N LEU A 259 11.69 -4.49 21.46
CA LEU A 259 11.80 -3.09 21.06
C LEU A 259 11.63 -2.14 22.25
N CYS A 260 10.63 -2.39 23.10
CA CYS A 260 10.43 -1.64 24.33
C CYS A 260 11.63 -1.75 25.29
N SER A 261 12.27 -2.92 25.40
CA SER A 261 13.41 -3.12 26.31
C SER A 261 14.70 -2.48 25.79
N ARG A 262 14.87 -2.39 24.46
CA ARG A 262 15.98 -1.70 23.79
C ARG A 262 15.84 -0.17 23.79
N GLY A 263 14.78 0.37 24.41
CA GLY A 263 14.56 1.82 24.52
C GLY A 263 13.95 2.46 23.27
N HIS A 264 13.44 1.67 22.33
CA HIS A 264 12.58 2.21 21.28
C HIS A 264 11.21 2.57 21.87
N CYS A 265 10.53 3.53 21.24
CA CYS A 265 9.18 3.94 21.60
C CYS A 265 8.20 3.54 20.49
N PRO A 266 7.74 2.27 20.43
CA PRO A 266 6.70 1.87 19.49
C PRO A 266 5.45 2.75 19.64
N ASP A 267 4.85 3.14 18.52
CA ASP A 267 3.62 3.92 18.51
C ASP A 267 2.38 3.04 18.70
N VAL A 268 1.21 3.67 18.83
CA VAL A 268 -0.07 2.97 18.98
C VAL A 268 -0.36 2.06 17.78
N VAL A 269 0.17 2.37 16.59
CA VAL A 269 0.02 1.54 15.39
C VAL A 269 0.75 0.21 15.56
N ALA A 270 2.00 0.22 16.05
CA ALA A 270 2.77 -0.97 16.35
C ALA A 270 2.06 -1.88 17.36
N PHE A 271 1.55 -1.32 18.46
CA PHE A 271 0.74 -2.07 19.43
C PHE A 271 -0.53 -2.66 18.81
N ASN A 272 -1.25 -1.88 18.00
CA ASN A 272 -2.48 -2.33 17.34
C ASN A 272 -2.26 -3.51 16.37
N ILE A 273 -1.08 -3.62 15.77
CA ILE A 273 -0.71 -4.78 14.93
C ILE A 273 -0.69 -6.06 15.78
N VAL A 274 -0.03 -6.03 16.95
CA VAL A 274 0.06 -7.19 17.84
C VAL A 274 -1.27 -7.49 18.53
N ILE A 275 -2.00 -6.47 18.99
CA ILE A 275 -3.36 -6.60 19.55
C ILE A 275 -4.27 -7.31 18.55
N ARG A 276 -4.28 -6.87 17.28
CA ARG A 276 -5.05 -7.53 16.22
C ARG A 276 -4.65 -9.00 16.06
N GLY A 277 -3.36 -9.29 16.11
CA GLY A 277 -2.83 -10.65 16.07
C GLY A 277 -3.35 -11.53 17.19
N LEU A 278 -3.26 -11.05 18.44
CA LEU A 278 -3.76 -11.74 19.63
C LEU A 278 -5.28 -11.97 19.59
N CYS A 279 -6.06 -10.97 19.15
CA CYS A 279 -7.51 -11.11 18.97
C CYS A 279 -7.84 -12.22 17.96
N LYS A 280 -7.11 -12.32 16.84
CA LYS A 280 -7.34 -13.36 15.81
C LYS A 280 -7.12 -14.79 16.32
N VAL A 281 -6.20 -14.99 17.27
CA VAL A 281 -5.94 -16.30 17.91
C VAL A 281 -6.68 -16.47 19.23
N ASN A 282 -7.71 -15.64 19.48
CA ASN A 282 -8.57 -15.66 20.67
C ASN A 282 -7.81 -15.49 22.01
N ARG A 283 -6.66 -14.80 22.01
CA ARG A 283 -5.86 -14.46 23.21
C ARG A 283 -6.20 -13.05 23.70
N VAL A 284 -7.51 -12.77 23.84
CA VAL A 284 -8.03 -11.41 24.08
C VAL A 284 -7.55 -10.81 25.40
N ALA A 285 -7.41 -11.63 26.44
CA ALA A 285 -6.89 -11.18 27.74
C ALA A 285 -5.44 -10.66 27.67
N GLU A 286 -4.60 -11.20 26.78
CA GLU A 286 -3.26 -10.66 26.54
C GLU A 286 -3.29 -9.38 25.71
N ALA A 287 -4.23 -9.29 24.76
CA ALA A 287 -4.45 -8.10 23.97
C ALA A 287 -4.91 -6.91 24.84
N GLU A 288 -5.77 -7.18 25.84
CA GLU A 288 -6.22 -6.18 26.82
C GLU A 288 -5.07 -5.71 27.73
N LYS A 289 -4.14 -6.60 28.12
CA LYS A 289 -2.92 -6.18 28.85
C LYS A 289 -2.05 -5.23 28.02
N LEU A 290 -2.00 -5.40 26.70
CA LEU A 290 -1.28 -4.46 25.84
C LEU A 290 -1.98 -3.09 25.78
N LEU A 291 -3.31 -3.03 25.87
CA LEU A 291 -4.03 -1.75 26.02
C LEU A 291 -3.59 -1.04 27.31
N ASP A 292 -3.49 -1.75 28.42
CA ASP A 292 -3.01 -1.16 29.68
C ASP A 292 -1.55 -0.70 29.57
N GLU A 293 -0.71 -1.46 28.86
CA GLU A 293 0.68 -1.07 28.59
C GLU A 293 0.78 0.22 27.75
N ILE A 294 -0.09 0.42 26.75
CA ILE A 294 -0.18 1.66 25.97
C ILE A 294 -0.42 2.84 26.92
N VAL A 295 -1.40 2.72 27.83
CA VAL A 295 -1.76 3.78 28.79
C VAL A 295 -0.62 4.05 29.78
N VAL A 296 0.00 3.01 30.34
CA VAL A 296 1.13 3.15 31.28
C VAL A 296 2.33 3.83 30.63
N LYS A 297 2.55 3.63 29.33
CA LYS A 297 3.60 4.30 28.55
C LYS A 297 3.24 5.76 28.17
N GLY A 298 2.08 6.26 28.60
CA GLY A 298 1.62 7.61 28.28
C GLY A 298 1.16 7.77 26.82
N LEU A 299 0.92 6.66 26.11
CA LEU A 299 0.34 6.68 24.78
C LEU A 299 -1.19 6.70 24.90
N CYS A 300 -1.84 7.31 23.92
CA CYS A 300 -3.31 7.37 23.87
C CYS A 300 -3.85 6.22 23.01
N PRO A 301 -4.59 5.25 23.58
CA PRO A 301 -5.28 4.24 22.78
C PRO A 301 -6.20 4.89 21.74
N SER A 302 -6.26 4.31 20.54
CA SER A 302 -7.11 4.83 19.47
C SER A 302 -8.46 4.12 19.43
N VAL A 303 -9.41 4.68 18.68
CA VAL A 303 -10.70 4.01 18.38
C VAL A 303 -10.46 2.60 17.84
N VAL A 304 -9.43 2.41 17.00
CA VAL A 304 -9.06 1.10 16.46
C VAL A 304 -8.64 0.13 17.57
N THR A 305 -7.90 0.59 18.58
CA THR A 305 -7.48 -0.24 19.72
C THR A 305 -8.69 -0.78 20.48
N TYR A 306 -9.63 0.10 20.83
CA TYR A 306 -10.85 -0.28 21.55
C TYR A 306 -11.76 -1.16 20.71
N SER A 307 -12.02 -0.80 19.44
CA SER A 307 -12.86 -1.60 18.55
C SER A 307 -12.34 -3.03 18.35
N LEU A 308 -11.01 -3.23 18.26
CA LEU A 308 -10.42 -4.57 18.16
C LEU A 308 -10.70 -5.44 19.40
N LEU A 309 -10.61 -4.87 20.59
CA LEU A 309 -10.83 -5.59 21.85
C LEU A 309 -12.32 -5.84 22.10
N ILE A 310 -13.17 -4.84 21.85
CA ILE A 310 -14.63 -4.96 21.97
C ILE A 310 -15.15 -6.06 21.03
N ASP A 311 -14.71 -6.05 19.77
CA ASP A 311 -15.09 -7.09 18.79
C ASP A 311 -14.64 -8.48 19.24
N SER A 312 -13.40 -8.59 19.70
CA SER A 312 -12.84 -9.87 20.11
C SER A 312 -13.51 -10.43 21.37
N TRP A 313 -13.77 -9.60 22.39
CA TRP A 313 -14.46 -10.03 23.61
C TRP A 313 -15.94 -10.36 23.35
N SER A 314 -16.61 -9.62 22.47
CA SER A 314 -17.99 -9.92 22.06
C SER A 314 -18.06 -11.30 21.37
N LYS A 315 -17.15 -11.57 20.43
CA LYS A 315 -17.08 -12.87 19.72
C LYS A 315 -16.66 -14.04 20.61
N SER A 316 -15.89 -13.80 21.66
CA SER A 316 -15.50 -14.83 22.62
C SER A 316 -16.56 -15.13 23.67
N GLY A 317 -17.73 -14.47 23.64
CA GLY A 317 -18.78 -14.66 24.63
C GLY A 317 -18.43 -14.07 26.00
N SER A 318 -17.75 -12.92 26.03
CA SER A 318 -17.53 -12.14 27.25
C SER A 318 -17.97 -10.70 27.05
N VAL A 319 -19.24 -10.52 26.67
CA VAL A 319 -19.81 -9.22 26.31
C VAL A 319 -19.76 -8.21 27.45
N ASP A 320 -19.76 -8.64 28.71
CA ASP A 320 -19.63 -7.74 29.86
C ASP A 320 -18.25 -7.05 29.87
N ARG A 321 -17.18 -7.75 29.47
CA ARG A 321 -15.85 -7.13 29.30
C ARG A 321 -15.84 -6.17 28.12
N ALA A 322 -16.49 -6.54 27.02
CA ALA A 322 -16.64 -5.67 25.86
C ALA A 322 -17.40 -4.37 26.23
N MET A 323 -18.43 -4.47 27.07
CA MET A 323 -19.18 -3.32 27.59
C MET A 323 -18.32 -2.45 28.51
N SER A 324 -17.52 -3.05 29.40
CA SER A 324 -16.57 -2.29 30.23
C SER A 324 -15.57 -1.50 29.39
N LEU A 325 -15.11 -2.05 28.26
CA LEU A 325 -14.24 -1.35 27.33
C LEU A 325 -14.95 -0.23 26.57
N LEU A 326 -16.24 -0.36 26.26
CA LEU A 326 -17.04 0.73 25.68
C LEU A 326 -17.16 1.91 26.67
N SER A 327 -17.38 1.62 27.96
CA SER A 327 -17.42 2.63 29.01
C SER A 327 -16.06 3.35 29.12
N LYS A 328 -14.96 2.61 29.22
CA LYS A 328 -13.60 3.16 29.25
C LYS A 328 -13.29 4.02 28.02
N MET A 329 -13.65 3.53 26.83
CA MET A 329 -13.52 4.27 25.58
C MET A 329 -14.27 5.61 25.63
N SER A 330 -15.50 5.62 26.17
CA SER A 330 -16.30 6.84 26.31
C SER A 330 -15.74 7.81 27.36
N GLU A 331 -15.20 7.30 28.47
CA GLU A 331 -14.56 8.10 29.53
C GLU A 331 -13.27 8.79 29.06
N GLU A 332 -12.57 8.19 28.09
CA GLU A 332 -11.36 8.75 27.47
C GLU A 332 -11.68 9.64 26.25
N ASP A 333 -12.92 10.13 26.13
CA ASP A 333 -13.41 10.96 25.02
C ASP A 333 -13.15 10.34 23.63
N ARG A 334 -13.17 9.01 23.54
CA ARG A 334 -13.11 8.27 22.27
C ARG A 334 -14.53 7.89 21.88
N GLU A 335 -15.06 8.49 20.82
CA GLU A 335 -16.43 8.23 20.40
C GLU A 335 -16.59 6.83 19.77
N PRO A 336 -17.44 5.96 20.35
CA PRO A 336 -17.78 4.69 19.71
C PRO A 336 -18.57 4.93 18.43
N ASN A 337 -18.28 4.16 17.39
CA ASN A 337 -18.99 4.24 16.11
C ASN A 337 -20.06 3.15 16.00
N VAL A 338 -20.83 3.19 14.89
CA VAL A 338 -21.90 2.23 14.59
C VAL A 338 -21.41 0.78 14.67
N VAL A 339 -20.18 0.50 14.24
CA VAL A 339 -19.60 -0.85 14.25
C VAL A 339 -19.37 -1.33 15.68
N THR A 340 -18.87 -0.47 16.56
CA THR A 340 -18.67 -0.81 17.98
C THR A 340 -19.99 -1.18 18.65
N TYR A 341 -21.05 -0.37 18.47
CA TYR A 341 -22.37 -0.65 19.04
C TYR A 341 -23.02 -1.90 18.44
N SER A 342 -22.99 -2.06 17.12
CA SER A 342 -23.61 -3.22 16.47
C SER A 342 -22.94 -4.53 16.89
N THR A 343 -21.63 -4.50 17.16
CA THR A 343 -20.88 -5.65 17.65
C THR A 343 -21.27 -6.05 19.08
N LEU A 344 -21.57 -5.08 19.94
CA LEU A 344 -22.09 -5.34 21.28
C LEU A 344 -23.53 -5.86 21.23
N VAL A 345 -24.39 -5.28 20.39
CA VAL A 345 -25.77 -5.74 20.19
C VAL A 345 -25.81 -7.19 19.74
N ASP A 346 -25.00 -7.56 18.73
CA ASP A 346 -24.86 -8.93 18.24
C ASP A 346 -24.31 -9.86 19.35
N GLY A 347 -23.31 -9.40 20.10
CA GLY A 347 -22.77 -10.12 21.25
C GLY A 347 -23.81 -10.44 22.31
N PHE A 348 -24.52 -9.43 22.83
CA PHE A 348 -25.55 -9.60 23.85
C PHE A 348 -26.67 -10.53 23.37
N CYS A 349 -27.07 -10.44 22.10
CA CYS A 349 -28.06 -11.37 21.54
C CYS A 349 -27.54 -12.82 21.50
N ARG A 350 -26.26 -13.05 21.19
CA ARG A 350 -25.65 -14.39 21.21
C ARG A 350 -25.52 -14.98 22.61
N GLU A 351 -25.41 -14.14 23.64
CA GLU A 351 -25.44 -14.55 25.05
C GLU A 351 -26.86 -14.64 25.62
N GLU A 352 -27.90 -14.62 24.77
CA GLU A 352 -29.32 -14.69 25.19
C GLU A 352 -29.74 -13.53 26.12
N ARG A 353 -29.12 -12.35 25.98
CA ARG A 353 -29.38 -11.13 26.75
C ARG A 353 -29.95 -10.00 25.88
N PRO A 354 -31.13 -10.19 25.26
CA PRO A 354 -31.70 -9.21 24.33
C PRO A 354 -32.09 -7.88 24.99
N ASP A 355 -32.41 -7.85 26.29
CA ASP A 355 -32.72 -6.61 27.00
C ASP A 355 -31.50 -5.67 27.09
N ASP A 356 -30.31 -6.23 27.36
CA ASP A 356 -29.06 -5.48 27.36
C ASP A 356 -28.71 -5.00 25.95
N ALA A 357 -28.94 -5.84 24.93
CA ALA A 357 -28.78 -5.44 23.53
C ALA A 357 -29.64 -4.22 23.17
N LEU A 358 -30.89 -4.18 23.63
CA LEU A 358 -31.80 -3.05 23.43
C LEU A 358 -31.39 -1.79 24.20
N LEU A 359 -30.76 -1.94 25.37
CA LEU A 359 -30.18 -0.81 26.10
C LEU A 359 -29.01 -0.20 25.33
N VAL A 360 -28.11 -1.03 24.81
CA VAL A 360 -26.99 -0.59 23.97
C VAL A 360 -27.49 0.09 22.69
N TRP A 361 -28.54 -0.44 22.06
CA TRP A 361 -29.18 0.19 20.91
C TRP A 361 -29.71 1.59 21.23
N LYS A 362 -30.43 1.75 22.34
CA LYS A 362 -30.95 3.06 22.77
C LYS A 362 -29.82 4.02 23.14
N GLU A 363 -28.73 3.53 23.73
CA GLU A 363 -27.56 4.36 24.02
C GLU A 363 -26.93 4.90 22.73
N MET A 364 -26.79 4.05 21.72
CA MET A 364 -26.29 4.40 20.39
C MET A 364 -27.09 5.55 19.78
N GLU A 365 -28.42 5.46 19.80
CA GLU A 365 -29.32 6.52 19.30
C GLU A 365 -29.21 7.80 20.15
N ARG A 366 -29.19 7.68 21.48
CA ARG A 366 -29.07 8.82 22.41
C ARG A 366 -27.78 9.61 22.20
N LYS A 367 -26.69 8.92 21.86
CA LYS A 367 -25.38 9.54 21.56
C LYS A 367 -25.31 10.10 20.12
N GLY A 368 -26.42 10.08 19.36
CA GLY A 368 -26.47 10.61 18.00
C GLY A 368 -25.76 9.72 16.97
N CYS A 369 -25.43 8.47 17.33
CA CYS A 369 -24.83 7.52 16.41
C CYS A 369 -25.95 6.82 15.63
N SER A 370 -26.26 7.28 14.43
CA SER A 370 -27.38 6.75 13.64
C SER A 370 -27.15 5.28 13.23
N PRO A 371 -28.06 4.35 13.58
CA PRO A 371 -27.94 2.96 13.13
C PRO A 371 -28.01 2.84 11.62
N ASN A 372 -27.14 2.01 11.04
CA ASN A 372 -27.15 1.71 9.62
C ASN A 372 -27.87 0.38 9.35
N ARG A 373 -28.03 0.05 8.06
CA ARG A 373 -28.65 -1.21 7.61
C ARG A 373 -28.08 -2.45 8.29
N VAL A 374 -26.76 -2.54 8.45
CA VAL A 374 -26.08 -3.69 9.08
C VAL A 374 -26.42 -3.78 10.57
N ALA A 375 -26.48 -2.65 11.27
CA ALA A 375 -26.87 -2.62 12.69
C ALA A 375 -28.31 -3.08 12.90
N PHE A 376 -29.26 -2.59 12.08
CA PHE A 376 -30.65 -3.05 12.12
C PHE A 376 -30.77 -4.55 11.87
N MET A 377 -30.10 -5.05 10.83
CA MET A 377 -30.08 -6.48 10.53
C MET A 377 -29.53 -7.30 11.71
N ALA A 378 -28.43 -6.86 12.34
CA ALA A 378 -27.86 -7.53 13.50
C ALA A 378 -28.83 -7.57 14.69
N LEU A 379 -29.51 -6.46 15.00
CA LEU A 379 -30.50 -6.40 16.08
C LEU A 379 -31.72 -7.29 15.78
N ILE A 380 -32.30 -7.19 14.58
CA ILE A 380 -33.48 -7.96 14.20
C ILE A 380 -33.17 -9.46 14.26
N TYR A 381 -32.05 -9.88 13.66
CA TYR A 381 -31.59 -11.26 13.73
C TYR A 381 -31.35 -11.70 15.18
N GLY A 382 -30.69 -10.87 15.97
CA GLY A 382 -30.42 -11.10 17.39
C GLY A 382 -31.69 -11.30 18.23
N LEU A 383 -32.73 -10.52 17.98
CA LEU A 383 -34.04 -10.67 18.63
C LEU A 383 -34.77 -11.94 18.18
N CYS A 384 -34.64 -12.33 16.92
CA CYS A 384 -35.18 -13.59 16.40
C CYS A 384 -34.57 -14.80 17.11
N ILE A 385 -33.24 -14.85 17.25
CA ILE A 385 -32.56 -15.96 17.96
C ILE A 385 -32.92 -15.99 19.46
N CYS A 386 -33.19 -14.82 20.05
CA CYS A 386 -33.65 -14.70 21.44
C CYS A 386 -35.16 -14.95 21.62
N LYS A 387 -35.85 -15.47 20.60
CA LYS A 387 -37.30 -15.77 20.62
C LYS A 387 -38.16 -14.54 20.97
N ARG A 388 -37.81 -13.36 20.45
CA ARG A 388 -38.57 -12.11 20.58
C ARG A 388 -39.02 -11.58 19.20
N PRO A 389 -39.79 -12.35 18.42
CA PRO A 389 -40.12 -11.99 17.04
C PRO A 389 -40.97 -10.72 16.93
N SER A 390 -41.84 -10.41 17.89
CA SER A 390 -42.64 -9.16 17.87
C SER A 390 -41.77 -7.91 18.00
N ALA A 391 -40.73 -7.95 18.85
CA ALA A 391 -39.77 -6.85 18.97
C ALA A 391 -38.91 -6.75 17.70
N ALA A 392 -38.48 -7.89 17.16
CA ALA A 392 -37.74 -7.94 15.90
C ALA A 392 -38.54 -7.32 14.74
N LEU A 393 -39.86 -7.58 14.67
CA LEU A 393 -40.75 -7.00 13.68
C LEU A 393 -40.89 -5.47 13.84
N HIS A 394 -40.92 -4.95 15.08
CA HIS A 394 -40.93 -3.51 15.31
C HIS A 394 -39.72 -2.83 14.68
N TYR A 395 -38.52 -3.39 14.88
CA TYR A 395 -37.28 -2.86 14.29
C TYR A 395 -37.20 -3.05 12.78
N LEU A 396 -37.84 -4.09 12.21
CA LEU A 396 -38.00 -4.21 10.76
C LEU A 396 -38.82 -3.04 10.20
N ARG A 397 -39.95 -2.69 10.83
CA ARG A 397 -40.77 -1.56 10.39
C ARG A 397 -40.05 -0.23 10.52
N GLU A 398 -39.29 -0.05 11.59
CA GLU A 398 -38.46 1.15 11.77
C GLU A 398 -37.37 1.24 10.69
N MET A 399 -36.72 0.12 10.36
CA MET A 399 -35.75 0.02 9.27
C MET A 399 -36.37 0.43 7.92
N GLU A 400 -37.58 -0.04 7.61
CA GLU A 400 -38.34 0.32 6.41
C GLU A 400 -38.73 1.81 6.37
N GLN A 401 -39.16 2.37 7.51
CA GLN A 401 -39.49 3.80 7.64
C GLN A 401 -38.28 4.70 7.39
N LYS A 402 -37.08 4.23 7.72
CA LYS A 402 -35.81 4.90 7.43
C LYS A 402 -35.29 4.61 6.01
N GLU A 403 -36.13 4.08 5.13
CA GLU A 403 -35.85 3.75 3.73
C GLU A 403 -34.70 2.73 3.54
N MET A 404 -34.39 1.94 4.58
CA MET A 404 -33.37 0.89 4.49
C MET A 404 -34.02 -0.42 4.05
N LYS A 405 -33.50 -1.02 2.98
CA LYS A 405 -34.06 -2.28 2.44
C LYS A 405 -33.61 -3.50 3.25
N PRO A 406 -34.53 -4.29 3.81
CA PRO A 406 -34.21 -5.60 4.39
C PRO A 406 -33.65 -6.54 3.32
N ASP A 407 -32.87 -7.53 3.71
CA ASP A 407 -32.48 -8.63 2.82
C ASP A 407 -33.29 -9.91 3.10
N SER A 408 -33.14 -10.90 2.23
CA SER A 408 -33.78 -12.21 2.38
C SER A 408 -33.44 -12.86 3.71
N PHE A 409 -32.21 -12.69 4.21
CA PHE A 409 -31.74 -13.25 5.46
C PHE A 409 -32.60 -12.82 6.65
N ILE A 410 -32.94 -11.53 6.77
CA ILE A 410 -33.80 -11.05 7.85
C ILE A 410 -35.23 -11.56 7.75
N TYR A 411 -35.81 -11.60 6.55
CA TYR A 411 -37.16 -12.15 6.36
C TYR A 411 -37.22 -13.64 6.76
N ILE A 412 -36.22 -14.43 6.38
CA ILE A 412 -36.12 -15.86 6.75
C ILE A 412 -35.94 -16.00 8.26
N ALA A 413 -35.11 -15.17 8.90
CA ALA A 413 -34.91 -15.19 10.35
C ALA A 413 -36.22 -14.90 11.10
N LEU A 414 -36.94 -13.85 10.71
CA LEU A 414 -38.25 -13.50 11.29
C LEU A 414 -39.29 -14.60 11.07
N LEU A 415 -39.36 -15.14 9.85
CA LEU A 415 -40.24 -16.25 9.51
C LEU A 415 -39.98 -17.45 10.45
N SER A 416 -38.71 -17.85 10.58
CA SER A 416 -38.33 -18.97 11.45
C SER A 416 -38.67 -18.72 12.94
N ALA A 417 -38.51 -17.47 13.40
CA ALA A 417 -38.78 -17.09 14.78
C ALA A 417 -40.28 -17.10 15.09
N PHE A 418 -41.12 -16.53 14.22
CA PHE A 418 -42.58 -16.57 14.37
C PHE A 418 -43.16 -17.99 14.24
N LEU A 419 -42.60 -18.82 13.34
CA LEU A 419 -42.98 -20.24 13.25
C LEU A 419 -42.65 -21.00 14.55
N SER A 420 -41.53 -20.66 15.20
CA SER A 420 -41.13 -21.26 16.47
C SER A 420 -42.01 -20.79 17.65
N ASP A 421 -42.53 -19.56 17.57
CA ASP A 421 -43.46 -18.97 18.54
C ASP A 421 -44.93 -19.36 18.30
N MET A 422 -45.21 -20.17 17.27
CA MET A 422 -46.54 -20.63 16.84
C MET A 422 -47.50 -19.51 16.40
N ASP A 423 -47.00 -18.31 16.13
CA ASP A 423 -47.77 -17.22 15.53
C ASP A 423 -47.73 -17.32 13.99
N LEU A 424 -48.56 -18.23 13.47
CA LEU A 424 -48.69 -18.47 12.03
C LEU A 424 -49.22 -17.26 11.26
N ALA A 425 -50.01 -16.38 11.90
CA ALA A 425 -50.57 -15.21 11.24
C ALA A 425 -49.47 -14.20 10.90
N SER A 426 -48.66 -13.80 11.89
CA SER A 426 -47.53 -12.91 11.65
C SER A 426 -46.48 -13.56 10.74
N ALA A 427 -46.20 -14.86 10.91
CA ALA A 427 -45.29 -15.60 10.05
C ALA A 427 -45.73 -15.54 8.58
N PHE A 428 -47.03 -15.68 8.31
CA PHE A 428 -47.58 -15.63 6.95
C PHE A 428 -47.52 -14.23 6.33
N GLU A 429 -47.74 -13.17 7.12
CA GLU A 429 -47.55 -11.79 6.64
C GLU A 429 -46.09 -11.53 6.22
N ILE A 430 -45.12 -11.96 7.03
CA ILE A 430 -43.69 -11.86 6.70
C ILE A 430 -43.34 -12.67 5.45
N PHE A 431 -43.91 -13.86 5.30
CA PHE A 431 -43.74 -14.67 4.10
C PHE A 431 -44.27 -13.97 2.85
N LYS A 432 -45.47 -13.37 2.90
CA LYS A 432 -46.00 -12.58 1.79
C LYS A 432 -45.06 -11.43 1.42
N GLU A 433 -44.62 -10.64 2.40
CA GLU A 433 -43.72 -9.51 2.17
C GLU A 433 -42.40 -9.93 1.53
N MET A 434 -41.83 -11.05 1.99
CA MET A 434 -40.63 -11.65 1.43
C MET A 434 -40.83 -11.99 -0.07
N VAL A 435 -41.93 -12.68 -0.39
CA VAL A 435 -42.27 -13.10 -1.76
C VAL A 435 -42.56 -11.90 -2.67
N TYR A 436 -43.34 -10.92 -2.22
CA TYR A 436 -43.65 -9.73 -3.01
C TYR A 436 -42.43 -8.84 -3.24
N SER A 437 -41.47 -8.87 -2.32
CA SER A 437 -40.17 -8.17 -2.47
C SER A 437 -39.20 -8.90 -3.40
N GLY A 438 -39.59 -10.04 -3.97
CA GLY A 438 -38.78 -10.83 -4.90
C GLY A 438 -37.74 -11.71 -4.21
N PHE A 439 -37.84 -11.92 -2.90
CA PHE A 439 -36.98 -12.82 -2.16
C PHE A 439 -37.63 -14.20 -2.07
N PHE A 440 -37.18 -15.13 -2.91
CA PHE A 440 -37.51 -16.55 -2.76
C PHE A 440 -36.22 -17.36 -2.84
N PRO A 441 -35.90 -18.20 -1.83
CA PRO A 441 -34.65 -18.93 -1.83
C PRO A 441 -34.62 -20.00 -2.93
N GLU A 442 -33.45 -20.21 -3.53
CA GLU A 442 -33.24 -21.28 -4.50
C GLU A 442 -33.20 -22.66 -3.82
N SER A 443 -33.46 -23.73 -4.56
CA SER A 443 -33.59 -25.09 -4.01
C SER A 443 -32.34 -25.63 -3.29
N HIS A 444 -31.17 -25.05 -3.55
CA HIS A 444 -29.90 -25.40 -2.92
C HIS A 444 -29.51 -24.47 -1.76
N ASP A 445 -30.30 -23.43 -1.48
CA ASP A 445 -30.07 -22.53 -0.35
C ASP A 445 -30.44 -23.22 0.98
N LYS A 446 -29.64 -22.99 2.03
CA LYS A 446 -29.90 -23.50 3.38
C LYS A 446 -31.22 -23.00 3.97
N SER A 447 -31.75 -21.90 3.45
CA SER A 447 -33.03 -21.32 3.86
C SER A 447 -34.25 -21.96 3.17
N TYR A 448 -34.05 -22.70 2.07
CA TYR A 448 -35.14 -23.35 1.33
C TYR A 448 -35.97 -24.32 2.19
N PRO A 449 -35.37 -25.20 3.03
CA PRO A 449 -36.15 -26.08 3.90
C PRO A 449 -37.04 -25.32 4.91
N VAL A 450 -36.57 -24.18 5.42
CA VAL A 450 -37.35 -23.35 6.37
C VAL A 450 -38.58 -22.78 5.68
N VAL A 451 -38.42 -22.29 4.46
CA VAL A 451 -39.53 -21.76 3.66
C VAL A 451 -40.51 -22.87 3.28
N MET A 452 -40.03 -24.07 2.94
CA MET A 452 -40.91 -25.20 2.63
C MET A 452 -41.70 -25.69 3.85
N ASP A 453 -41.07 -25.75 5.03
CA ASP A 453 -41.76 -26.03 6.30
C ASP A 453 -42.83 -24.97 6.60
N ALA A 454 -42.53 -23.70 6.35
CA ALA A 454 -43.49 -22.61 6.48
C ALA A 454 -44.70 -22.81 5.56
N ILE A 455 -44.46 -23.10 4.27
CA ILE A 455 -45.52 -23.32 3.27
C ILE A 455 -46.42 -24.49 3.66
N ASP A 456 -45.86 -25.61 4.12
CA ASP A 456 -46.64 -26.77 4.57
C ASP A 456 -47.53 -26.40 5.77
N LYS A 457 -46.97 -25.70 6.77
CA LYS A 457 -47.73 -25.22 7.93
C LYS A 457 -48.83 -24.23 7.54
N PHE A 458 -48.55 -23.28 6.66
CA PHE A 458 -49.53 -22.29 6.21
C PHE A 458 -50.66 -22.90 5.40
N SER A 459 -50.39 -23.96 4.63
CA SER A 459 -51.39 -24.64 3.81
C SER A 459 -52.36 -25.48 4.64
N LYS A 460 -51.91 -25.95 5.81
CA LYS A 460 -52.74 -26.72 6.75
C LYS A 460 -53.56 -25.85 7.71
N ASP A 461 -53.16 -24.60 7.94
CA ASP A 461 -53.88 -23.71 8.84
C ASP A 461 -55.08 -23.00 8.17
N HIS A 462 -56.19 -22.95 8.89
CA HIS A 462 -57.45 -22.37 8.45
C HIS A 462 -57.39 -20.86 8.16
N ARG A 463 -56.48 -20.10 8.78
CA ARG A 463 -56.39 -18.64 8.63
C ARG A 463 -55.49 -18.24 7.46
N THR A 464 -54.46 -19.03 7.18
CA THR A 464 -53.44 -18.71 6.18
C THR A 464 -53.62 -19.45 4.86
N SER A 465 -54.33 -20.59 4.85
CA SER A 465 -54.51 -21.43 3.64
C SER A 465 -55.21 -20.73 2.49
N SER A 466 -56.15 -19.81 2.76
CA SER A 466 -56.79 -18.99 1.71
C SER A 466 -55.79 -18.02 1.07
N GLY A 467 -54.94 -17.38 1.86
CA GLY A 467 -53.88 -16.49 1.36
C GLY A 467 -52.80 -17.25 0.57
N MET A 468 -52.47 -18.48 0.97
CA MET A 468 -51.55 -19.34 0.22
C MET A 468 -52.07 -19.67 -1.19
N LYS A 469 -53.37 -19.90 -1.34
CA LYS A 469 -54.00 -20.11 -2.67
C LYS A 469 -53.88 -18.87 -3.55
N VAL A 470 -54.10 -17.68 -2.99
CA VAL A 470 -53.94 -16.40 -3.73
C VAL A 470 -52.51 -16.23 -4.24
N LEU A 471 -51.49 -16.49 -3.41
CA LEU A 471 -50.09 -16.41 -3.84
C LEU A 471 -49.73 -17.41 -4.95
N SER A 472 -50.36 -18.59 -4.95
CA SER A 472 -50.25 -19.61 -6.01
C SER A 472 -50.87 -19.12 -7.32
N GLU A 473 -52.11 -18.60 -7.25
CA GLU A 473 -52.86 -18.08 -8.40
C GLU A 473 -52.16 -16.87 -9.05
N GLU A 474 -51.50 -16.02 -8.25
CA GLU A 474 -50.70 -14.88 -8.74
C GLU A 474 -49.35 -15.27 -9.37
N GLY A 475 -49.00 -16.57 -9.36
CA GLY A 475 -47.73 -17.07 -9.92
C GLY A 475 -46.49 -16.59 -9.17
N LYS A 476 -46.65 -16.19 -7.90
CA LYS A 476 -45.56 -15.66 -7.05
C LYS A 476 -44.74 -16.77 -6.39
N LEU A 477 -45.26 -17.99 -6.37
CA LEU A 477 -44.57 -19.18 -5.87
C LEU A 477 -44.03 -20.01 -7.04
N PRO A 478 -42.79 -20.54 -6.96
CA PRO A 478 -42.29 -21.44 -7.98
C PRO A 478 -43.18 -22.70 -8.12
N THR A 479 -43.41 -23.13 -9.37
CA THR A 479 -44.31 -24.24 -9.70
C THR A 479 -43.96 -25.56 -9.02
N HIS A 480 -42.67 -25.81 -8.74
CA HIS A 480 -42.21 -27.00 -8.03
C HIS A 480 -42.62 -27.03 -6.55
N CYS A 481 -42.90 -25.87 -5.93
CA CYS A 481 -43.38 -25.79 -4.55
C CYS A 481 -44.86 -26.15 -4.43
N LEU A 482 -45.67 -25.86 -5.47
CA LEU A 482 -47.11 -26.10 -5.50
C LEU A 482 -47.45 -27.61 -5.56
N ILE A 483 -46.66 -28.37 -6.32
CA ILE A 483 -46.81 -29.82 -6.50
C ILE A 483 -46.63 -30.59 -5.17
N ASN A 484 -45.73 -30.12 -4.30
CA ASN A 484 -45.42 -30.80 -3.03
C ASN A 484 -46.48 -30.60 -1.93
N VAL A 485 -47.36 -29.62 -2.07
CA VAL A 485 -48.26 -29.18 -0.98
C VAL A 485 -49.74 -29.38 -1.33
N GLY A 486 -50.02 -29.95 -2.52
CA GLY A 486 -51.38 -30.26 -2.98
C GLY A 486 -52.23 -29.01 -3.25
N LEU A 487 -51.58 -27.91 -3.65
CA LEU A 487 -52.18 -26.63 -4.00
C LEU A 487 -52.27 -26.43 -5.51
#